data_AF-A0A061N7L7-F1
#
_entry.id   AF-A0A061N7L7-F1
#
_cell.length_a   1.000
_cell.length_b   1.000
_cell.length_c   1.000
_cell.angle_alpha   90.00
_cell.angle_beta   90.00
_cell.angle_gamma   90.00
#
_symmetry.space_group_name_H-M   'P 1'
#
loop_
_entity.id
_entity.type
_entity.pdbx_description
1 polymer ?
#
loop_
_entity_poly.entity_id
_entity_poly.type
_entity_poly.pdbx_seq_one_letter_code
_entity_poly.pdbx_strand_id
1 'polypeptide(L)'
;MISINTAVEADIYGNVNSTHVQGTKMMNGIGGSGDFARNARLGIFVTKSIAKNGDISSIVPFVSHVDHTEHDVDVLITEHGLADLRGLAPKERAKEIITNCADPLYKEQLLSYFDRAVEQVGGHTPHLLQEAFAWYKNFDEHGTMRERELVMN
;
A
#
# COMPACT_ATOMS: atom_id res chain seq x y z
N MET A 1 20.17 -11.26 -10.23
CA MET A 1 19.70 -11.50 -8.85
C MET A 1 18.20 -11.25 -8.79
N ILE A 2 17.49 -12.05 -8.00
CA ILE A 2 16.07 -11.83 -7.66
C ILE A 2 16.06 -11.49 -6.18
N SER A 3 15.44 -10.37 -5.79
CA SER A 3 15.32 -9.98 -4.38
C SER A 3 13.90 -10.19 -3.90
N ILE A 4 13.74 -10.80 -2.72
CA ILE A 4 12.46 -11.01 -2.07
C ILE A 4 12.55 -10.39 -0.68
N ASN A 5 11.79 -9.34 -0.42
CA ASN A 5 11.80 -8.59 0.84
C ASN A 5 10.40 -8.54 1.45
N THR A 6 10.32 -8.37 2.77
CA THR A 6 9.04 -8.20 3.47
C THR A 6 8.68 -6.73 3.59
N ALA A 7 7.45 -6.37 3.23
CA ALA A 7 6.90 -5.02 3.44
C ALA A 7 6.15 -4.92 4.78
N VAL A 8 6.21 -3.77 5.44
CA VAL A 8 5.26 -3.39 6.52
C VAL A 8 3.91 -3.07 5.88
N GLU A 9 3.94 -2.22 4.86
CA GLU A 9 2.79 -1.80 4.06
C GLU A 9 3.26 -1.33 2.67
N ALA A 10 2.35 -1.34 1.71
CA ALA A 10 2.53 -0.77 0.39
C ALA A 10 1.32 0.10 0.04
N ASP A 11 1.53 1.16 -0.73
CA ASP A 11 0.41 1.94 -1.24
C ASP A 11 -0.09 1.41 -2.59
N ILE A 12 -1.25 1.93 -3.01
CA ILE A 12 -1.83 1.57 -4.31
C ILE A 12 -0.90 1.96 -5.48
N TYR A 13 0.08 2.84 -5.32
CA TYR A 13 1.03 3.17 -6.39
C TYR A 13 2.29 2.30 -6.38
N GLY A 14 2.42 1.43 -5.37
CA GLY A 14 3.50 0.48 -5.23
C GLY A 14 4.74 1.08 -4.55
N ASN A 15 4.64 2.19 -3.83
CA ASN A 15 5.67 2.54 -2.86
C ASN A 15 5.57 1.62 -1.65
N VAL A 16 6.70 1.30 -1.03
CA VAL A 16 6.77 0.36 0.10
C VAL A 16 7.42 1.02 1.31
N ASN A 17 6.81 0.76 2.45
CA ASN A 17 7.34 1.00 3.79
C ASN A 17 7.88 -0.32 4.36
N SER A 18 9.13 -0.30 4.83
CA SER A 18 9.80 -1.45 5.43
C SER A 18 10.14 -1.23 6.90
N THR A 19 9.89 -0.03 7.45
CA THR A 19 10.53 0.41 8.69
C THR A 19 9.59 0.99 9.74
N HIS A 20 8.67 1.88 9.36
CA HIS A 20 7.94 2.71 10.34
C HIS A 20 6.46 2.35 10.41
N VAL A 21 6.02 1.77 11.52
CA VAL A 21 4.58 1.65 11.79
C VAL A 21 4.00 3.04 12.06
N GLN A 22 2.94 3.41 11.35
CA GLN A 22 2.32 4.74 11.41
C GLN A 22 3.33 5.89 11.21
N GLY A 23 4.29 5.70 10.30
CA GLY A 23 5.26 6.71 9.88
C GLY A 23 6.32 7.12 10.91
N THR A 24 6.21 6.68 12.16
CA THR A 24 7.04 7.20 13.26
C THR A 24 7.62 6.12 14.16
N LYS A 25 6.97 4.96 14.30
CA LYS A 25 7.42 3.89 15.19
C LYS A 25 8.34 2.94 14.42
N MET A 26 9.64 3.08 14.63
CA MET A 26 10.65 2.18 14.05
C MET A 26 10.38 0.74 14.48
N MET A 27 10.41 -0.18 13.51
CA MET A 27 10.37 -1.62 13.73
C MET A 27 11.78 -2.17 13.94
N ASN A 28 12.51 -2.42 12.84
CA ASN A 28 13.88 -2.93 12.87
C ASN A 28 14.85 -1.94 12.20
N GLY A 29 14.55 -1.57 10.95
CA GLY A 29 15.38 -0.72 10.11
C GLY A 29 15.38 -1.21 8.66
N ILE A 30 15.82 -0.35 7.72
CA ILE A 30 15.78 -0.67 6.28
C ILE A 30 16.68 -1.86 5.93
N GLY A 31 17.78 -2.04 6.67
CA GLY A 31 18.76 -3.09 6.39
C GLY A 31 19.30 -2.99 4.96
N GLY A 32 19.47 -4.14 4.31
CA GLY A 32 19.92 -4.21 2.91
C GLY A 32 18.79 -4.19 1.88
N SER A 33 17.52 -4.01 2.28
CA SER A 33 16.39 -4.15 1.33
C SER A 33 16.50 -3.18 0.16
N GLY A 34 17.01 -1.97 0.40
CA GLY A 34 17.26 -0.97 -0.64
C GLY A 34 18.38 -1.36 -1.60
N ASP A 35 19.49 -1.90 -1.07
CA ASP A 35 20.62 -2.38 -1.87
C ASP A 35 20.17 -3.46 -2.86
N PHE A 36 19.34 -4.40 -2.39
CA PHE A 36 18.84 -5.50 -3.18
C PHE A 36 17.71 -5.09 -4.13
N ALA A 37 16.69 -4.37 -3.65
CA ALA A 37 15.51 -4.02 -4.45
C ALA A 37 15.89 -3.15 -5.66
N ARG A 38 16.71 -2.10 -5.47
CA ARG A 38 17.11 -1.17 -6.54
C ARG A 38 17.99 -1.82 -7.60
N ASN A 39 18.82 -2.79 -7.21
CA ASN A 39 19.84 -3.39 -8.09
C ASN A 39 19.50 -4.81 -8.56
N ALA A 40 18.35 -5.35 -8.15
CA ALA A 40 17.90 -6.65 -8.61
C ALA A 40 17.40 -6.59 -10.07
N ARG A 41 17.41 -7.75 -10.74
CA ARG A 41 16.72 -7.89 -12.03
C ARG A 41 15.19 -7.90 -11.85
N LEU A 42 14.76 -8.33 -10.66
CA LEU A 42 13.37 -8.42 -10.24
C LEU A 42 13.28 -8.14 -8.73
N GLY A 43 12.68 -7.01 -8.37
CA GLY A 43 12.41 -6.56 -7.01
C GLY A 43 11.02 -7.00 -6.52
N ILE A 44 10.97 -8.01 -5.65
CA ILE A 44 9.72 -8.58 -5.12
C ILE A 44 9.53 -8.16 -3.66
N PHE A 45 8.36 -7.65 -3.35
CA PHE A 45 7.92 -7.41 -1.98
C PHE A 45 6.74 -8.32 -1.62
N VAL A 46 6.79 -8.88 -0.42
CA VAL A 46 5.76 -9.78 0.10
C VAL A 46 5.25 -9.28 1.45
N THR A 47 3.95 -9.41 1.70
CA THR A 47 3.37 -9.13 3.01
C THR A 47 2.05 -9.86 3.19
N LYS A 48 1.55 -10.00 4.42
CA LYS A 48 0.14 -10.36 4.61
C LYS A 48 -0.71 -9.15 4.25
N SER A 49 -1.88 -9.35 3.67
CA SER A 49 -2.74 -8.24 3.26
C SER A 49 -3.33 -7.43 4.43
N ILE A 50 -3.39 -8.05 5.63
CA ILE A 50 -3.89 -7.46 6.86
C ILE A 50 -3.02 -7.79 8.08
N ALA A 51 -3.11 -6.93 9.09
CA ALA A 51 -2.54 -7.12 10.42
C ALA A 51 -3.61 -6.87 11.52
N LYS A 52 -3.25 -7.17 12.77
CA LYS A 52 -4.11 -6.95 13.96
C LYS A 52 -5.54 -7.47 13.78
N ASN A 53 -5.68 -8.75 13.40
CA ASN A 53 -6.97 -9.42 13.19
C ASN A 53 -7.90 -8.71 12.17
N GLY A 54 -7.32 -8.05 11.16
CA GLY A 54 -8.08 -7.36 10.12
C GLY A 54 -8.32 -5.87 10.40
N ASP A 55 -7.84 -5.33 11.51
CA ASP A 55 -7.99 -3.91 11.84
C ASP A 55 -6.98 -2.99 11.16
N ILE A 56 -5.92 -3.55 10.57
CA ILE A 56 -4.94 -2.81 9.76
C ILE A 56 -4.85 -3.47 8.40
N SER A 57 -4.91 -2.67 7.34
CA SER A 57 -4.55 -3.10 5.99
C SER A 57 -3.06 -2.88 5.74
N SER A 58 -2.41 -3.81 5.04
CA SER A 58 -1.06 -3.63 4.51
C SER A 58 -1.05 -3.02 3.11
N ILE A 59 -2.21 -2.90 2.45
CA ILE A 59 -2.39 -2.11 1.22
C ILE A 59 -3.17 -0.84 1.57
N VAL A 60 -2.57 0.34 1.37
CA VAL A 60 -3.11 1.62 1.85
C VAL A 60 -3.24 2.67 0.71
N PRO A 61 -4.02 3.75 0.90
CA PRO A 61 -4.08 4.84 -0.07
C PRO A 61 -2.70 5.49 -0.35
N PHE A 62 -1.91 5.71 0.69
CA PHE A 62 -0.54 6.21 0.60
C PHE A 62 0.25 5.76 1.83
N VAL A 63 1.49 5.31 1.66
CA VAL A 63 2.30 4.80 2.76
C VAL A 63 2.68 5.91 3.73
N SER A 64 2.69 5.60 5.03
CA SER A 64 3.05 6.56 6.07
C SER A 64 4.55 6.91 6.09
N HIS A 65 5.38 6.06 5.49
CA HIS A 65 6.83 6.26 5.29
C HIS A 65 7.26 5.54 4.00
N VAL A 66 8.18 6.12 3.24
CA VAL A 66 8.69 5.50 2.00
C VAL A 66 10.14 5.05 2.22
N ASP A 67 10.36 3.74 2.21
CA ASP A 67 11.71 3.17 2.12
C ASP A 67 12.09 2.82 0.68
N HIS A 68 11.10 2.40 -0.11
CA HIS A 68 11.26 2.04 -1.52
C HIS A 68 10.20 2.77 -2.34
N THR A 69 10.64 3.56 -3.32
CA THR A 69 9.71 4.18 -4.26
C THR A 69 9.17 3.14 -5.23
N GLU A 70 8.10 3.47 -5.94
CA GLU A 70 7.51 2.58 -6.95
C GLU A 70 8.54 2.05 -7.98
N HIS A 71 9.58 2.83 -8.26
CA HIS A 71 10.68 2.47 -9.16
C HIS A 71 11.57 1.33 -8.67
N ASP A 72 11.46 0.92 -7.41
CA ASP A 72 12.18 -0.20 -6.79
C ASP A 72 11.34 -1.48 -6.67
N VAL A 73 10.08 -1.41 -7.09
CA VAL A 73 9.08 -2.44 -6.83
C VAL A 73 8.52 -2.94 -8.15
N ASP A 74 8.98 -4.13 -8.55
CA ASP A 74 8.50 -4.81 -9.76
C ASP A 74 7.27 -5.67 -9.47
N VAL A 75 7.24 -6.35 -8.32
CA VAL A 75 6.19 -7.31 -7.97
C VAL A 75 5.80 -7.16 -6.51
N LEU A 76 4.50 -7.14 -6.24
CA LEU A 76 3.93 -7.17 -4.89
C LEU A 76 3.09 -8.42 -4.69
N ILE A 77 3.23 -9.10 -3.56
CA ILE A 77 2.53 -10.35 -3.26
C ILE A 77 1.88 -10.32 -1.88
N THR A 78 0.65 -10.80 -1.81
CA THR A 78 -0.06 -11.13 -0.56
C THR A 78 -0.67 -12.53 -0.63
N GLU A 79 -1.37 -12.96 0.43
CA GLU A 79 -2.14 -14.20 0.39
C GLU A 79 -3.28 -14.22 -0.62
N HIS A 80 -3.73 -13.05 -1.12
CA HIS A 80 -4.81 -12.95 -2.11
C HIS A 80 -4.34 -13.08 -3.54
N GLY A 81 -3.05 -12.86 -3.81
CA GLY A 81 -2.51 -12.89 -5.16
C GLY A 81 -1.21 -12.09 -5.33
N LEU A 82 -0.85 -11.89 -6.59
CA LEU A 82 0.37 -11.21 -7.03
C LEU A 82 -0.01 -10.10 -8.02
N ALA A 83 0.60 -8.92 -7.85
CA ALA A 83 0.54 -7.81 -8.79
C ALA A 83 1.91 -7.66 -9.49
N ASP A 84 1.93 -7.83 -10.82
CA ASP A 84 3.11 -7.58 -11.66
C ASP A 84 3.06 -6.15 -12.19
N LEU A 85 3.99 -5.31 -11.76
CA LEU A 85 3.94 -3.86 -11.95
C LEU A 85 4.88 -3.38 -13.06
N ARG A 86 5.56 -4.29 -13.74
CA ARG A 86 6.57 -3.96 -14.74
C ARG A 86 5.93 -3.28 -15.95
N GLY A 87 6.44 -2.10 -16.29
CA GLY A 87 5.97 -1.32 -17.44
C GLY A 87 4.62 -0.63 -17.25
N LEU A 88 4.03 -0.67 -16.04
CA LEU A 88 2.76 -0.04 -15.74
C LEU A 88 2.94 1.39 -15.24
N ALA A 89 2.07 2.30 -15.70
CA ALA A 89 1.95 3.65 -15.14
C ALA A 89 1.26 3.61 -13.76
N PRO A 90 1.37 4.67 -12.92
CA PRO A 90 0.82 4.66 -11.55
C PRO A 90 -0.67 4.27 -11.45
N LYS A 91 -1.52 4.74 -12.37
CA LYS A 91 -2.95 4.36 -12.39
C LYS A 91 -3.19 2.88 -12.71
N GLU A 92 -2.33 2.29 -13.53
CA GLU A 92 -2.38 0.87 -13.87
C GLU A 92 -1.88 0.02 -12.69
N ARG A 93 -0.77 0.46 -12.04
CA ARG A 93 -0.27 -0.13 -10.79
C ARG A 93 -1.34 -0.16 -9.71
N ALA A 94 -2.07 0.95 -9.52
CA ALA A 94 -3.18 1.02 -8.56
C ALA A 94 -4.25 -0.03 -8.81
N LYS A 95 -4.72 -0.17 -10.06
CA LYS A 95 -5.71 -1.19 -10.40
C LYS A 95 -5.17 -2.60 -10.16
N GLU A 96 -3.92 -2.86 -10.53
CA GLU A 96 -3.30 -4.19 -10.38
C GLU A 96 -3.12 -4.57 -8.90
N ILE A 97 -2.61 -3.64 -8.07
CA ILE A 97 -2.39 -3.83 -6.64
C ILE A 97 -3.73 -4.01 -5.91
N ILE A 98 -4.72 -3.13 -6.15
CA ILE A 98 -6.02 -3.22 -5.50
C ILE A 98 -6.73 -4.51 -5.91
N THR A 99 -6.61 -4.93 -7.17
CA THR A 99 -7.29 -6.12 -7.66
C THR A 99 -6.70 -7.40 -7.09
N ASN A 100 -5.37 -7.53 -7.05
CA ASN A 100 -4.69 -8.79 -6.77
C ASN A 100 -4.11 -8.90 -5.35
N CYS A 101 -3.88 -7.79 -4.66
CA CYS A 101 -3.16 -7.79 -3.38
C CYS A 101 -3.98 -7.25 -2.20
N ALA A 102 -4.99 -6.42 -2.43
CA ALA A 102 -5.80 -5.90 -1.33
C ALA A 102 -6.72 -6.97 -0.72
N ASP A 103 -6.86 -6.94 0.60
CA ASP A 103 -7.83 -7.79 1.29
C ASP A 103 -9.28 -7.41 0.93
N PRO A 104 -10.19 -8.39 0.81
CA PRO A 104 -11.60 -8.12 0.56
C PRO A 104 -12.24 -7.11 1.53
N LEU A 105 -11.78 -7.02 2.78
CA LEU A 105 -12.27 -6.05 3.77
C LEU A 105 -11.96 -4.59 3.42
N TYR A 106 -10.94 -4.36 2.59
CA TYR A 106 -10.42 -3.02 2.29
C TYR A 106 -10.51 -2.64 0.80
N LYS A 107 -10.79 -3.61 -0.07
CA LYS A 107 -10.76 -3.43 -1.52
C LYS A 107 -11.73 -2.36 -2.02
N GLU A 108 -12.96 -2.35 -1.53
CA GLU A 108 -13.97 -1.33 -1.90
C GLU A 108 -13.56 0.07 -1.44
N GLN A 109 -13.03 0.20 -0.22
CA GLN A 109 -12.54 1.46 0.33
C GLN A 109 -11.36 2.02 -0.48
N LEU A 110 -10.44 1.17 -0.95
CA LEU A 110 -9.34 1.55 -1.83
C LEU A 110 -9.83 2.00 -3.21
N LEU A 111 -10.77 1.26 -3.81
CA LEU A 111 -11.36 1.61 -5.10
C LEU A 111 -12.08 2.97 -5.01
N SER A 112 -12.88 3.18 -3.97
CA SER A 112 -13.56 4.45 -3.70
C SER A 112 -12.58 5.61 -3.58
N TYR A 113 -11.48 5.44 -2.82
CA TYR A 113 -10.43 6.46 -2.72
C TYR A 113 -9.80 6.75 -4.10
N PHE A 114 -9.41 5.70 -4.84
CA PHE A 114 -8.76 5.85 -6.13
C PHE A 114 -9.66 6.53 -7.17
N ASP A 115 -10.91 6.09 -7.30
CA ASP A 115 -11.86 6.62 -8.28
C ASP A 115 -12.18 8.09 -7.99
N ARG A 116 -12.42 8.45 -6.72
CA ARG A 116 -12.60 9.86 -6.33
C ARG A 116 -11.35 10.69 -6.58
N ALA A 117 -10.15 10.17 -6.30
CA ALA A 117 -8.91 10.88 -6.59
C ALA A 117 -8.74 11.14 -8.10
N VAL A 118 -9.06 10.15 -8.94
CA VAL A 118 -9.02 10.27 -10.41
C VAL A 118 -10.04 11.30 -10.90
N GLU A 119 -11.27 11.28 -10.38
CA GLU A 119 -12.36 12.15 -10.83
C GLU A 119 -12.20 13.59 -10.37
N GLN A 120 -11.86 13.80 -9.09
CA GLN A 120 -11.85 15.13 -8.47
C GLN A 120 -10.55 15.89 -8.71
N VAL A 121 -9.41 15.18 -8.81
CA VAL A 121 -8.07 15.79 -8.90
C VAL A 121 -7.36 15.41 -10.19
N GLY A 122 -7.51 14.17 -10.65
CA GLY A 122 -6.85 13.69 -11.87
C GLY A 122 -5.33 13.57 -11.72
N GLY A 123 -4.58 13.95 -12.76
CA GLY A 123 -3.12 13.92 -12.76
C GLY A 123 -2.50 12.55 -13.08
N HIS A 124 -1.16 12.48 -12.99
CA HIS A 124 -0.39 11.26 -13.28
C HIS A 124 -0.52 10.22 -12.15
N THR A 125 -0.40 10.68 -10.90
CA THR A 125 -0.54 9.88 -9.67
C THR A 125 -1.59 10.54 -8.77
N PRO A 126 -2.88 10.19 -8.89
CA PRO A 126 -3.97 10.90 -8.22
C PRO A 126 -3.97 10.74 -6.69
N HIS A 127 -4.13 11.82 -5.94
CA HIS A 127 -4.32 11.75 -4.49
C HIS A 127 -5.38 12.74 -4.02
N LEU A 128 -6.18 12.31 -3.04
CA LEU A 128 -6.95 13.20 -2.19
C LEU A 128 -6.09 13.55 -0.98
N LEU A 129 -5.39 14.67 -1.02
CA LEU A 129 -4.38 15.01 0.01
C LEU A 129 -4.95 15.08 1.43
N GLN A 130 -6.22 15.44 1.59
CA GLN A 130 -6.89 15.48 2.90
C GLN A 130 -7.18 14.08 3.47
N GLU A 131 -7.15 13.05 2.63
CA GLU A 131 -7.58 11.69 2.98
C GLU A 131 -6.46 10.65 2.85
N ALA A 132 -5.32 11.00 2.21
CA ALA A 132 -4.22 10.08 1.93
C ALA A 132 -3.70 9.33 3.17
N PHE A 133 -3.79 9.96 4.35
CA PHE A 133 -3.38 9.38 5.63
C PHE A 133 -4.56 9.12 6.60
N ALA A 134 -5.81 9.22 6.14
CA ALA A 134 -6.98 9.11 7.00
C ALA A 134 -7.10 7.73 7.67
N TRP A 135 -6.62 6.66 7.02
CA TRP A 135 -6.68 5.31 7.57
C TRP A 135 -5.84 5.16 8.84
N TYR A 136 -4.64 5.75 8.87
CA TYR A 136 -3.78 5.75 10.07
C TYR A 136 -4.45 6.48 11.23
N LYS A 137 -5.02 7.65 10.93
CA LYS A 137 -5.77 8.44 11.92
C LYS A 137 -6.98 7.65 12.46
N ASN A 138 -7.73 7.00 11.58
CA ASN A 138 -8.86 6.17 11.95
C ASN A 138 -8.45 5.01 12.86
N PHE A 139 -7.31 4.37 12.57
CA PHE A 139 -6.77 3.33 13.46
C PHE A 139 -6.38 3.89 14.84
N ASP A 140 -5.75 5.06 14.91
CA ASP A 140 -5.42 5.71 16.20
C ASP A 140 -6.66 6.07 17.02
N GLU A 141 -7.70 6.58 16.36
CA GLU A 141 -8.91 7.06 17.02
C GLU A 141 -9.88 5.92 17.38
N HIS A 142 -9.93 4.87 16.57
CA HIS A 142 -11.00 3.87 16.60
C HIS A 142 -10.50 2.42 16.63
N GLY A 143 -9.20 2.19 16.61
CA GLY A 143 -8.60 0.86 16.66
C GLY A 143 -8.76 0.05 15.37
N THR A 144 -9.23 0.65 14.27
CA THR A 144 -9.41 0.00 12.97
C THR A 144 -9.23 1.00 11.82
N MET A 145 -8.66 0.55 10.68
CA MET A 145 -8.51 1.38 9.47
C MET A 145 -9.79 1.47 8.63
N ARG A 146 -10.74 0.55 8.84
CA ARG A 146 -12.00 0.49 8.07
C ARG A 146 -12.87 1.72 8.32
N GLU A 147 -13.39 2.29 7.25
CA GLU A 147 -14.45 3.29 7.31
C GLU A 147 -15.65 2.68 8.04
N ARG A 148 -16.27 3.46 8.92
CA ARG A 148 -17.50 3.02 9.58
C ARG A 148 -18.60 3.06 8.54
N GLU A 149 -19.26 1.94 8.29
CA GLU A 149 -20.57 1.97 7.63
C GLU A 149 -21.44 2.93 8.43
N LEU A 150 -21.92 3.99 7.77
CA LEU A 150 -23.01 4.79 8.31
C LEU A 150 -24.19 3.82 8.43
N VAL A 151 -24.44 3.33 9.64
CA VAL A 151 -25.70 2.66 9.95
C VAL A 151 -26.79 3.70 9.71
N MET A 152 -27.38 3.67 8.53
CA MET A 152 -28.60 4.41 8.24
C MET A 152 -29.70 3.76 9.08
N ASN A 153 -29.94 4.32 10.27
CA ASN A 153 -31.13 4.06 11.08
C ASN A 153 -32.36 4.71 10.45
#